data_AF-A0AAU9LHN1-F1
#
_entry.id   AF-A0AAU9LHN1-F1
#
_cell.length_a   1.000
_cell.length_b   1.000
_cell.length_c   1.000
_cell.angle_alpha   90.00
_cell.angle_beta   90.00
_cell.angle_gamma   90.00
#
_symmetry.space_group_name_H-M   'P 1'
#
loop_
_entity.id
_entity.type
_entity.pdbx_description
1 polymer ?
#
loop_
_entity_poly.entity_id
_entity_poly.type
_entity_poly.pdbx_seq_one_letter_code
_entity_poly.pdbx_strand_id
1 'polypeptide(L)'
;MGEDWLHLRVWCSWCGECSTSPSPHCVVLVFLTILAGLNVALALHRSPPQTLNFPTLSGPIPTELGNLKSLICLDVSQNTLSSSIPSSLGNLTSLDILYLHQNQLSGPIPIEPGNLMSLTDLAMSHNQLSGPIPIEIGNLKSLIGLAMSDNQLSGSIPSSLGDLTSLKILHLFQNQLSGHVPIELGNLKSLIYLALFHNQLSGSIPSSFGDLTSLIYLHLDQNQLSLWSHSFIKPQQHRGSVSS
;
A
#
# COMPACT_ATOMS: atom_id res chain seq x y z
N MET A 1 -6.80 17.25 35.92
CA MET A 1 -6.32 18.18 34.88
C MET A 1 -5.72 17.29 33.80
N GLY A 2 -6.46 16.77 32.83
CA GLY A 2 -7.52 17.40 32.05
C GLY A 2 -6.87 17.98 30.81
N GLU A 3 -6.63 17.14 29.78
CA GLU A 3 -6.53 17.54 28.38
C GLU A 3 -7.00 16.39 27.48
N ASP A 4 -7.74 16.79 26.44
CA ASP A 4 -8.59 16.01 25.55
C ASP A 4 -7.81 15.05 24.62
N TRP A 5 -8.20 13.77 24.63
CA TRP A 5 -7.65 12.72 23.75
C TRP A 5 -8.50 12.43 22.51
N LEU A 6 -9.14 13.45 21.92
CA LEU A 6 -10.10 13.27 20.82
C LEU A 6 -9.52 13.27 19.40
N HIS A 7 -8.21 13.33 19.17
CA HIS A 7 -7.70 13.52 17.79
C HIS A 7 -6.45 12.74 17.32
N LEU A 8 -6.05 11.66 18.00
CA LEU A 8 -4.94 10.83 17.52
C LEU A 8 -5.40 9.40 17.20
N ARG A 9 -5.90 9.19 15.97
CA ARG A 9 -5.94 7.85 15.36
C ARG A 9 -4.51 7.41 15.05
N VAL A 10 -3.80 6.95 16.08
CA VAL A 10 -2.57 6.17 15.90
C VAL A 10 -3.00 4.73 15.61
N TRP A 11 -2.91 4.31 14.36
CA TRP A 11 -2.97 2.89 13.98
C TRP A 11 -1.58 2.51 13.48
N CYS A 12 -0.71 2.10 14.41
CA CYS A 12 0.43 1.24 14.09
C CYS A 12 -0.13 -0.17 13.83
N SER A 13 0.43 -1.02 13.00
CA SER A 13 1.38 -0.93 11.89
C SER A 13 1.36 -2.34 11.26
N TRP A 14 1.90 -2.47 10.07
CA TRP A 14 2.12 -3.70 9.32
C TRP A 14 3.00 -4.79 10.01
N CYS A 15 3.17 -4.74 11.32
CA CYS A 15 3.73 -5.79 12.15
C CYS A 15 2.66 -6.32 13.11
N GLY A 16 1.94 -7.37 12.71
CA GLY A 16 1.54 -8.46 13.61
C GLY A 16 0.62 -8.20 14.81
N GLU A 17 0.07 -7.00 15.03
CA GLU A 17 -0.93 -6.77 16.09
C GLU A 17 -2.11 -5.94 15.57
N CYS A 18 -3.27 -6.57 15.39
CA CYS A 18 -4.51 -5.84 15.09
C CYS A 18 -4.99 -5.12 16.35
N SER A 19 -5.15 -3.79 16.26
CA SER A 19 -5.81 -2.98 17.28
C SER A 19 -7.30 -3.34 17.42
N THR A 20 -7.74 -3.35 18.68
CA THR A 20 -9.01 -3.85 19.22
C THR A 20 -10.20 -2.91 19.05
N SER A 21 -10.46 -2.38 17.84
CA SER A 21 -11.67 -1.59 17.59
C SER A 21 -12.61 -2.24 16.57
N PRO A 22 -13.85 -2.61 16.95
CA PRO A 22 -14.81 -3.25 16.05
C PRO A 22 -15.45 -2.19 15.14
N SER A 23 -15.08 -2.18 13.85
CA SER A 23 -15.93 -1.56 12.82
C SER A 23 -16.78 -2.66 12.16
N PRO A 24 -18.12 -2.52 12.10
CA PRO A 24 -19.02 -3.56 11.59
C PRO A 24 -18.98 -3.73 10.06
N HIS A 25 -17.97 -3.18 9.37
CA HIS A 25 -17.90 -3.10 7.91
C HIS A 25 -16.62 -3.69 7.29
N CYS A 26 -15.76 -4.36 8.08
CA CYS A 26 -14.68 -5.18 7.53
C CYS A 26 -15.19 -6.57 7.15
N VAL A 27 -14.99 -6.96 5.88
CA VAL A 27 -15.16 -8.35 5.45
C VAL A 27 -13.78 -8.98 5.37
N VAL A 28 -13.57 -10.00 6.21
CA VAL A 28 -12.51 -10.98 6.03
C VAL A 28 -13.17 -12.18 5.36
N LEU A 29 -12.75 -12.50 4.12
CA LEU A 29 -13.23 -13.70 3.45
C LEU A 29 -12.62 -14.91 4.17
N VAL A 30 -13.46 -15.76 4.75
CA VAL A 30 -13.08 -17.07 5.29
C VAL A 30 -13.99 -18.09 4.59
N PHE A 31 -13.41 -19.19 4.14
CA PHE A 31 -14.09 -20.23 3.37
C PHE A 31 -15.45 -20.62 3.98
N LEU A 32 -16.52 -20.35 3.24
CA LEU A 32 -17.62 -21.30 3.11
C LEU A 32 -17.68 -21.64 1.62
N THR A 33 -17.56 -22.93 1.34
CA THR A 33 -17.65 -23.55 0.02
C THR A 33 -18.66 -22.82 -0.86
N ILE A 34 -18.25 -22.56 -2.11
CA ILE A 34 -19.09 -22.14 -3.23
C ILE A 34 -20.40 -22.93 -3.19
N LEU A 35 -21.42 -22.36 -2.55
CA LEU A 35 -22.80 -22.78 -2.72
C LEU A 35 -23.39 -21.78 -3.71
N ALA A 36 -23.72 -22.34 -4.87
CA ALA A 36 -24.42 -21.71 -5.96
C ALA A 36 -25.39 -20.63 -5.48
N GLY A 37 -25.13 -19.39 -5.91
CA GLY A 37 -26.12 -18.32 -5.96
C GLY A 37 -26.77 -17.97 -4.61
N LEU A 38 -26.04 -17.36 -3.69
CA LEU A 38 -26.68 -16.58 -2.61
C LEU A 38 -25.81 -15.39 -2.19
N ASN A 39 -26.45 -14.21 -2.11
CA ASN A 39 -25.95 -12.98 -1.51
C ASN A 39 -25.65 -13.19 -0.02
N VAL A 40 -24.49 -13.74 0.33
CA VAL A 40 -23.99 -13.74 1.71
C VAL A 40 -22.48 -13.47 1.69
N ALA A 41 -22.11 -12.20 1.82
CA ALA A 41 -20.79 -11.83 2.31
C ALA A 41 -20.74 -12.23 3.78
N LEU A 42 -20.18 -13.39 4.09
CA LEU A 42 -19.89 -13.79 5.47
C LEU A 42 -18.70 -12.97 5.98
N ALA A 43 -19.01 -11.89 6.68
CA ALA A 43 -18.08 -11.22 7.58
C ALA A 43 -17.87 -12.11 8.81
N LEU A 44 -16.70 -12.73 8.96
CA LEU A 44 -16.38 -13.48 10.16
C LEU A 44 -15.66 -12.57 11.18
N HIS A 45 -16.41 -12.24 12.22
CA HIS A 45 -15.95 -11.69 13.49
C HIS A 45 -14.86 -12.61 14.07
N ARG A 46 -13.68 -12.07 14.39
CA ARG A 46 -12.60 -12.84 15.05
C ARG A 46 -13.10 -13.46 16.35
N SER A 47 -13.05 -14.79 16.42
CA SER A 47 -12.85 -15.54 17.67
C SER A 47 -11.37 -15.41 18.11
N PRO A 48 -11.03 -15.52 19.40
CA PRO A 48 -9.64 -15.43 19.89
C PRO A 48 -8.75 -16.55 19.34
N PRO A 49 -7.41 -16.49 19.50
CA PRO A 49 -6.45 -17.38 18.85
C PRO A 49 -6.50 -18.76 19.51
N GLN A 50 -7.48 -19.57 19.13
CA GLN A 50 -7.29 -20.99 19.05
C GLN A 50 -6.71 -21.24 17.66
N THR A 51 -5.61 -21.99 17.59
CA THR A 51 -4.97 -22.47 16.37
C THR A 51 -5.95 -23.34 15.58
N LEU A 52 -6.91 -22.72 14.93
CA LEU A 52 -7.72 -23.30 13.90
C LEU A 52 -6.93 -23.08 12.62
N ASN A 53 -6.36 -24.17 12.11
CA ASN A 53 -5.72 -24.22 10.81
C ASN A 53 -6.80 -23.96 9.75
N PHE A 54 -7.14 -22.68 9.54
CA PHE A 54 -8.10 -22.29 8.52
C PHE A 54 -7.48 -22.61 7.16
N PRO A 55 -8.21 -23.24 6.23
CA PRO A 55 -7.70 -23.42 4.88
C PRO A 55 -7.41 -22.03 4.28
N THR A 56 -6.20 -21.83 3.80
CA THR A 56 -5.79 -20.64 3.07
C THR A 56 -6.68 -20.47 1.84
N LEU A 57 -7.19 -19.26 1.58
CA LEU A 57 -7.90 -18.96 0.34
C LEU A 57 -6.94 -19.17 -0.84
N SER A 58 -7.44 -19.72 -1.94
CA SER A 58 -6.64 -20.06 -3.12
C SER A 58 -7.40 -19.76 -4.40
N GLY A 59 -6.69 -19.61 -5.51
CA GLY A 59 -7.27 -19.32 -6.82
C GLY A 59 -7.47 -17.82 -7.06
N PRO A 60 -8.15 -17.43 -8.15
CA PRO A 60 -8.33 -16.03 -8.51
C PRO A 60 -9.28 -15.29 -7.56
N ILE A 61 -9.08 -13.99 -7.41
CA ILE A 61 -10.08 -13.10 -6.81
C ILE A 61 -11.32 -13.08 -7.72
N PRO A 62 -12.53 -13.44 -7.24
CA PRO A 62 -13.74 -13.42 -8.05
C PRO A 62 -14.09 -12.01 -8.53
N THR A 63 -14.47 -11.87 -9.80
CA THR A 63 -14.85 -10.56 -10.35
C THR A 63 -16.14 -10.03 -9.74
N GLU A 64 -17.01 -10.93 -9.26
CA GLU A 64 -18.27 -10.63 -8.59
C GLU A 64 -18.10 -9.84 -7.30
N LEU A 65 -16.90 -9.87 -6.70
CA LEU A 65 -16.59 -9.08 -5.52
C LEU A 65 -16.80 -7.58 -5.76
N GLY A 66 -16.59 -7.12 -7.01
CA GLY A 66 -16.85 -5.75 -7.45
C GLY A 66 -18.33 -5.32 -7.38
N ASN A 67 -19.27 -6.23 -7.10
CA ASN A 67 -20.68 -5.91 -6.90
C ASN A 67 -20.98 -5.40 -5.48
N LEU A 68 -20.06 -5.58 -4.52
CA LEU A 68 -20.25 -5.18 -3.12
C LEU A 68 -19.95 -3.68 -2.91
N LYS A 69 -20.68 -2.79 -3.57
CA LYS A 69 -20.39 -1.33 -3.59
C LYS A 69 -20.37 -0.64 -2.23
N SER A 70 -21.00 -1.23 -1.22
CA SER A 70 -21.01 -0.73 0.16
C SER A 70 -19.84 -1.24 1.02
N LEU A 71 -18.92 -2.03 0.44
CA LEU A 71 -17.79 -2.59 1.16
C LEU A 71 -16.83 -1.47 1.56
N ILE A 72 -16.47 -1.45 2.85
CA ILE A 72 -15.56 -0.45 3.44
C ILE A 72 -14.15 -1.01 3.58
N CYS A 73 -14.03 -2.30 3.90
CA CYS A 73 -12.75 -2.93 4.13
C CYS A 73 -12.75 -4.32 3.48
N LEU A 74 -11.76 -4.52 2.60
CA LEU A 74 -11.47 -5.79 1.94
C LEU A 74 -10.07 -6.23 2.34
N ASP A 75 -10.00 -7.24 3.19
CA ASP A 75 -8.75 -7.89 3.56
C ASP A 75 -8.78 -9.36 3.12
N VAL A 76 -7.95 -9.67 2.13
CA VAL A 76 -7.66 -11.02 1.65
C VAL A 76 -6.15 -11.31 1.67
N SER A 77 -5.41 -10.56 2.48
CA SER A 77 -3.97 -10.74 2.63
C SER A 77 -3.63 -12.09 3.27
N GLN A 78 -2.38 -12.51 3.16
CA GLN A 78 -1.88 -13.75 3.81
C GLN A 78 -2.60 -15.01 3.33
N ASN A 79 -2.79 -15.13 2.02
CA ASN A 79 -3.46 -16.27 1.39
C ASN A 79 -2.61 -16.82 0.23
N THR A 80 -3.19 -17.74 -0.53
CA THR A 80 -2.61 -18.32 -1.75
C THR A 80 -3.38 -17.90 -3.00
N LEU A 81 -3.99 -16.70 -2.98
CA LEU A 81 -4.70 -16.17 -4.12
C LEU A 81 -3.73 -15.94 -5.29
N SER A 82 -4.17 -16.27 -6.49
CA SER A 82 -3.35 -16.26 -7.70
C SER A 82 -4.03 -15.48 -8.82
N SER A 83 -3.43 -15.46 -10.02
CA SER A 83 -3.93 -14.71 -11.18
C SER A 83 -3.88 -13.19 -11.00
N SER A 84 -4.45 -12.46 -11.96
CA SER A 84 -4.49 -11.00 -11.97
C SER A 84 -5.51 -10.41 -10.99
N ILE A 85 -5.21 -9.21 -10.50
CA ILE A 85 -6.18 -8.38 -9.77
C ILE A 85 -7.32 -8.02 -10.75
N PRO A 86 -8.58 -8.36 -10.44
CA PRO A 86 -9.69 -8.05 -11.32
C PRO A 86 -10.00 -6.55 -11.31
N SER A 87 -10.18 -5.96 -12.49
CA SER A 87 -10.54 -4.54 -12.65
C SER A 87 -11.84 -4.16 -11.95
N SER A 88 -12.75 -5.14 -11.74
CA SER A 88 -14.01 -4.92 -11.02
C SER A 88 -13.83 -4.47 -9.58
N LEU A 89 -12.66 -4.65 -8.95
CA LEU A 89 -12.39 -4.07 -7.62
C LEU A 89 -12.46 -2.54 -7.61
N GLY A 90 -12.22 -1.88 -8.76
CA GLY A 90 -12.38 -0.43 -8.89
C GLY A 90 -13.84 0.04 -8.76
N ASN A 91 -14.82 -0.86 -8.73
CA ASN A 91 -16.23 -0.53 -8.50
C ASN A 91 -16.57 -0.34 -7.01
N LEU A 92 -15.66 -0.66 -6.10
CA LEU A 92 -15.85 -0.61 -4.65
C LEU A 92 -15.66 0.81 -4.10
N THR A 93 -16.37 1.80 -4.64
CA THR A 93 -16.08 3.23 -4.39
C THR A 93 -16.20 3.69 -2.92
N SER A 94 -16.81 2.88 -2.05
CA SER A 94 -16.89 3.11 -0.61
C SER A 94 -15.70 2.56 0.18
N LEU A 95 -14.76 1.89 -0.49
CA LEU A 95 -13.66 1.18 0.16
C LEU A 95 -12.65 2.17 0.77
N ASP A 96 -12.33 1.92 2.03
CA ASP A 96 -11.38 2.62 2.88
C ASP A 96 -10.05 1.85 2.94
N ILE A 97 -10.13 0.52 3.07
CA ILE A 97 -8.97 -0.37 3.20
C ILE A 97 -9.02 -1.47 2.15
N LEU A 98 -7.91 -1.63 1.40
CA LEU A 98 -7.70 -2.71 0.45
C LEU A 98 -6.37 -3.41 0.70
N TYR A 99 -6.43 -4.60 1.29
CA TYR A 99 -5.27 -5.45 1.58
C TYR A 99 -5.27 -6.72 0.74
N LEU A 100 -4.30 -6.79 -0.17
CA LEU A 100 -4.04 -7.90 -1.10
C LEU A 100 -2.65 -8.53 -0.88
N HIS A 101 -1.90 -8.06 0.12
CA HIS A 101 -0.51 -8.43 0.34
C HIS A 101 -0.30 -9.89 0.75
N GLN A 102 0.91 -10.41 0.54
CA GLN A 102 1.29 -11.80 0.88
C GLN A 102 0.34 -12.82 0.22
N ASN A 103 0.33 -12.79 -1.12
CA ASN A 103 -0.39 -13.71 -1.99
C ASN A 103 0.50 -14.11 -3.19
N GLN A 104 -0.09 -14.74 -4.21
CA GLN A 104 0.56 -15.13 -5.47
C GLN A 104 -0.06 -14.37 -6.66
N LEU A 105 -0.58 -13.16 -6.44
CA LEU A 105 -1.21 -12.36 -7.50
C LEU A 105 -0.16 -11.94 -8.53
N SER A 106 -0.52 -11.97 -9.81
CA SER A 106 0.42 -11.81 -10.92
C SER A 106 -0.12 -10.89 -12.01
N GLY A 107 0.75 -10.40 -12.90
CA GLY A 107 0.34 -9.52 -14.00
C GLY A 107 0.20 -8.06 -13.57
N PRO A 108 -0.33 -7.19 -14.45
CA PRO A 108 -0.37 -5.75 -14.22
C PRO A 108 -1.36 -5.35 -13.13
N ILE A 109 -1.05 -4.25 -12.44
CA ILE A 109 -2.03 -3.56 -11.59
C ILE A 109 -3.06 -2.91 -12.53
N PRO A 110 -4.36 -3.21 -12.40
CA PRO A 110 -5.41 -2.54 -13.17
C PRO A 110 -5.45 -1.04 -12.88
N ILE A 111 -5.98 -0.22 -13.81
CA ILE A 111 -6.10 1.23 -13.61
C ILE A 111 -7.28 1.60 -12.71
N GLU A 112 -8.29 0.72 -12.65
CA GLU A 112 -9.57 0.93 -12.01
C GLU A 112 -9.52 1.12 -10.48
N PRO A 113 -8.58 0.54 -9.70
CA PRO A 113 -8.35 0.93 -8.32
C PRO A 113 -8.13 2.44 -8.11
N GLY A 114 -7.71 3.18 -9.14
CA GLY A 114 -7.66 4.65 -9.10
C GLY A 114 -9.01 5.35 -8.93
N ASN A 115 -10.13 4.63 -9.06
CA ASN A 115 -11.49 5.15 -8.81
C ASN A 115 -11.89 5.13 -7.33
N LEU A 116 -11.10 4.50 -6.46
CA LEU A 116 -11.41 4.28 -5.04
C LEU A 116 -11.08 5.53 -4.20
N MET A 117 -11.70 6.67 -4.49
CA MET A 117 -11.33 7.97 -3.91
C MET A 117 -11.44 8.06 -2.37
N SER A 118 -12.16 7.13 -1.74
CA SER A 118 -12.30 7.03 -0.28
C SER A 118 -11.16 6.26 0.39
N LEU A 119 -10.30 5.59 -0.39
CA LEU A 119 -9.29 4.66 0.10
C LEU A 119 -8.20 5.37 0.89
N THR A 120 -7.95 4.94 2.12
CA THR A 120 -6.85 5.42 2.98
C THR A 120 -5.66 4.48 2.97
N ASP A 121 -5.89 3.18 2.80
CA ASP A 121 -4.83 2.17 2.89
C ASP A 121 -4.88 1.19 1.73
N LEU A 122 -3.81 1.18 0.94
CA LEU A 122 -3.63 0.29 -0.20
C LEU A 122 -2.36 -0.52 -0.05
N ALA A 123 -2.52 -1.84 0.08
CA ALA A 123 -1.38 -2.70 0.35
C ALA A 123 -1.42 -3.98 -0.50
N MET A 124 -0.46 -4.10 -1.41
CA MET A 124 -0.33 -5.18 -2.39
C MET A 124 1.06 -5.83 -2.37
N SER A 125 1.85 -5.58 -1.32
CA SER A 125 3.24 -6.06 -1.25
C SER A 125 3.34 -7.59 -1.17
N HIS A 126 4.51 -8.15 -1.48
CA HIS A 126 4.75 -9.60 -1.49
C HIS A 126 3.78 -10.35 -2.40
N ASN A 127 3.83 -10.04 -3.69
CA ASN A 127 3.10 -10.70 -4.77
C ASN A 127 4.04 -10.86 -5.98
N GLN A 128 3.49 -11.21 -7.15
CA GLN A 128 4.18 -11.34 -8.42
C GLN A 128 3.66 -10.30 -9.44
N LEU A 129 3.18 -9.15 -8.97
CA LEU A 129 2.62 -8.08 -9.81
C LEU A 129 3.73 -7.51 -10.69
N SER A 130 3.42 -7.21 -11.94
CA SER A 130 4.39 -6.78 -12.95
C SER A 130 3.91 -5.56 -13.73
N GLY A 131 4.76 -5.01 -14.59
CA GLY A 131 4.44 -3.82 -15.37
C GLY A 131 4.47 -2.52 -14.54
N PRO A 132 4.01 -1.40 -15.12
CA PRO A 132 4.10 -0.10 -14.48
C PRO A 132 3.10 0.09 -13.34
N ILE A 133 3.45 0.98 -12.41
CA ILE A 133 2.48 1.54 -11.46
C ILE A 133 1.53 2.44 -12.26
N PRO A 134 0.20 2.22 -12.23
CA PRO A 134 -0.76 3.07 -12.92
C PRO A 134 -0.71 4.51 -12.41
N ILE A 135 -0.80 5.47 -13.33
CA ILE A 135 -0.81 6.91 -13.01
C ILE A 135 -2.05 7.25 -12.17
N GLU A 136 -3.14 6.51 -12.38
CA GLU A 136 -4.44 6.66 -11.74
C GLU A 136 -4.39 6.42 -10.22
N ILE A 137 -3.36 5.74 -9.70
CA ILE A 137 -3.12 5.67 -8.24
C ILE A 137 -2.93 7.07 -7.64
N GLY A 138 -2.42 8.04 -8.42
CA GLY A 138 -2.34 9.44 -8.03
C GLY A 138 -3.69 10.12 -7.79
N ASN A 139 -4.82 9.51 -8.18
CA ASN A 139 -6.17 10.05 -7.92
C ASN A 139 -6.64 9.81 -6.48
N LEU A 140 -5.99 8.93 -5.73
CA LEU A 140 -6.40 8.50 -4.39
C LEU A 140 -6.04 9.53 -3.30
N LYS A 141 -6.57 10.76 -3.37
CA LYS A 141 -6.13 11.88 -2.51
C LYS A 141 -6.31 11.66 -0.99
N SER A 142 -7.15 10.70 -0.61
CA SER A 142 -7.38 10.28 0.78
C SER A 142 -6.32 9.29 1.31
N LEU A 143 -5.42 8.80 0.44
CA LEU A 143 -4.48 7.74 0.76
C LEU A 143 -3.45 8.19 1.80
N ILE A 144 -3.30 7.39 2.85
CA ILE A 144 -2.38 7.55 3.97
C ILE A 144 -1.22 6.54 3.84
N GLY A 145 -1.53 5.30 3.43
CA GLY A 145 -0.55 4.23 3.26
C GLY A 145 -0.59 3.61 1.87
N LEU A 146 0.56 3.59 1.19
CA LEU A 146 0.77 2.91 -0.09
C LEU A 146 1.94 1.92 0.02
N ALA A 147 1.65 0.63 -0.06
CA ALA A 147 2.66 -0.43 0.03
C ALA A 147 2.57 -1.40 -1.16
N MET A 148 3.56 -1.36 -2.03
CA MET A 148 3.69 -2.20 -3.23
C MET A 148 5.08 -2.84 -3.33
N SER A 149 5.76 -3.03 -2.21
CA SER A 149 7.10 -3.64 -2.18
C SER A 149 7.08 -5.11 -2.56
N ASP A 150 8.26 -5.69 -2.83
CA ASP A 150 8.42 -7.13 -3.06
C ASP A 150 7.50 -7.65 -4.17
N ASN A 151 7.64 -7.06 -5.35
CA ASN A 151 6.92 -7.40 -6.57
C ASN A 151 7.88 -7.34 -7.77
N GLN A 152 7.35 -7.39 -8.99
CA GLN A 152 8.07 -7.29 -10.25
C GLN A 152 7.68 -6.02 -11.01
N LEU A 153 7.28 -4.96 -10.29
CA LEU A 153 6.84 -3.70 -10.89
C LEU A 153 8.01 -3.02 -11.61
N SER A 154 7.76 -2.47 -12.79
CA SER A 154 8.78 -1.92 -13.68
C SER A 154 8.39 -0.53 -14.21
N GLY A 155 9.27 0.09 -14.99
CA GLY A 155 9.06 1.46 -15.47
C GLY A 155 9.31 2.52 -14.40
N SER A 156 8.95 3.77 -14.68
CA SER A 156 9.17 4.90 -13.78
C SER A 156 8.13 5.00 -12.67
N ILE A 157 8.54 5.54 -11.53
CA ILE A 157 7.60 6.00 -10.50
C ILE A 157 6.75 7.14 -11.12
N PRO A 158 5.41 7.04 -11.13
CA PRO A 158 4.56 8.09 -11.67
C PRO A 158 4.69 9.39 -10.86
N SER A 159 4.85 10.52 -11.53
CA SER A 159 4.87 11.84 -10.87
C SER A 159 3.55 12.17 -10.17
N SER A 160 2.43 11.59 -10.63
CA SER A 160 1.10 11.73 -10.01
C SER A 160 1.04 11.23 -8.56
N LEU A 161 1.99 10.38 -8.13
CA LEU A 161 2.09 10.00 -6.71
C LEU A 161 2.45 11.20 -5.82
N GLY A 162 3.06 12.25 -6.38
CA GLY A 162 3.33 13.51 -5.67
C GLY A 162 2.07 14.29 -5.29
N ASP A 163 0.91 13.95 -5.85
CA ASP A 163 -0.35 14.61 -5.50
C ASP A 163 -1.03 14.02 -4.25
N LEU A 164 -0.51 12.92 -3.71
CA LEU A 164 -1.07 12.22 -2.55
C LEU A 164 -0.67 12.92 -1.24
N THR A 165 -1.03 14.18 -1.06
CA THR A 165 -0.51 15.04 0.02
C THR A 165 -0.82 14.57 1.46
N SER A 166 -1.79 13.67 1.61
CA SER A 166 -2.13 12.98 2.87
C SER A 166 -1.22 11.79 3.19
N LEU A 167 -0.40 11.33 2.24
CA LEU A 167 0.37 10.11 2.32
C LEU A 167 1.46 10.21 3.39
N LYS A 168 1.51 9.21 4.26
CA LYS A 168 2.49 9.06 5.35
C LYS A 168 3.50 7.96 5.07
N ILE A 169 3.10 6.93 4.31
CA ILE A 169 3.92 5.75 4.03
C ILE A 169 3.91 5.48 2.53
N LEU A 170 5.10 5.46 1.93
CA LEU A 170 5.32 5.05 0.56
C LEU A 170 6.42 3.98 0.50
N HIS A 171 6.01 2.72 0.30
CA HIS A 171 6.90 1.58 0.17
C HIS A 171 6.83 1.00 -1.25
N LEU A 172 7.90 1.19 -2.01
CA LEU A 172 8.07 0.66 -3.37
C LEU A 172 9.37 -0.18 -3.52
N PHE A 173 10.02 -0.51 -2.40
CA PHE A 173 11.28 -1.24 -2.39
C PHE A 173 11.17 -2.66 -2.95
N GLN A 174 12.30 -3.27 -3.33
CA GLN A 174 12.36 -4.63 -3.90
C GLN A 174 11.42 -4.80 -5.10
N ASN A 175 11.65 -3.98 -6.13
CA ASN A 175 10.97 -4.04 -7.42
C ASN A 175 11.99 -3.86 -8.56
N GLN A 176 11.51 -3.64 -9.78
CA GLN A 176 12.31 -3.38 -10.99
C GLN A 176 12.07 -1.95 -11.51
N LEU A 177 11.71 -1.01 -10.63
CA LEU A 177 11.42 0.38 -11.00
C LEU A 177 12.70 1.07 -11.48
N SER A 178 12.59 1.88 -12.53
CA SER A 178 13.72 2.51 -13.20
C SER A 178 13.48 3.98 -13.51
N GLY A 179 14.48 4.67 -14.04
CA GLY A 179 14.41 6.11 -14.30
C GLY A 179 14.59 6.94 -13.03
N HIS A 180 14.16 8.20 -13.08
CA HIS A 180 14.40 9.16 -12.01
C HIS A 180 13.36 9.07 -10.90
N VAL A 181 13.75 9.43 -9.68
CA VAL A 181 12.80 9.72 -8.60
C VAL A 181 12.09 11.04 -8.95
N PRO A 182 10.74 11.07 -9.06
CA PRO A 182 10.02 12.28 -9.43
C PRO A 182 10.22 13.42 -8.41
N ILE A 183 10.42 14.64 -8.90
CA ILE A 183 10.57 15.82 -8.04
C ILE A 183 9.30 16.13 -7.26
N GLU A 184 8.15 15.73 -7.80
CA GLU A 184 6.81 15.88 -7.24
C GLU A 184 6.64 15.11 -5.93
N LEU A 185 7.42 14.06 -5.67
CA LEU A 185 7.40 13.40 -4.37
C LEU A 185 7.82 14.33 -3.22
N GLY A 186 8.52 15.44 -3.51
CA GLY A 186 8.79 16.51 -2.55
C GLY A 186 7.55 17.27 -2.07
N ASN A 187 6.39 17.11 -2.72
CA ASN A 187 5.12 17.71 -2.30
C ASN A 187 4.48 16.99 -1.10
N LEU A 188 4.95 15.78 -0.78
CA LEU A 188 4.35 14.90 0.23
C LEU A 188 4.75 15.32 1.65
N LYS A 189 4.32 16.51 2.12
CA LYS A 189 4.72 17.09 3.42
C LYS A 189 4.34 16.25 4.63
N SER A 190 3.35 15.37 4.47
CA SER A 190 2.90 14.42 5.50
C SER A 190 3.71 13.13 5.54
N LEU A 191 4.63 12.91 4.59
CA LEU A 191 5.35 11.66 4.42
C LEU A 191 6.32 11.43 5.58
N ILE A 192 6.22 10.26 6.20
CA ILE A 192 7.02 9.85 7.36
C ILE A 192 8.01 8.76 6.95
N TYR A 193 7.58 7.83 6.09
CA TYR A 193 8.36 6.69 5.62
C TYR A 193 8.40 6.68 4.09
N LEU A 194 9.60 6.78 3.54
CA LEU A 194 9.87 6.61 2.11
C LEU A 194 10.93 5.51 1.91
N ALA A 195 10.51 4.40 1.31
CA ALA A 195 11.40 3.27 1.02
C ALA A 195 11.34 2.91 -0.46
N LEU A 196 12.43 3.19 -1.18
CA LEU A 196 12.62 2.93 -2.61
C LEU A 196 13.81 1.99 -2.87
N PHE A 197 14.44 1.45 -1.83
CA PHE A 197 15.65 0.64 -1.94
C PHE A 197 15.45 -0.63 -2.79
N HIS A 198 16.53 -1.19 -3.32
CA HIS A 198 16.51 -2.40 -4.15
C HIS A 198 15.60 -2.21 -5.40
N ASN A 199 15.98 -1.26 -6.24
CA ASN A 199 15.36 -0.95 -7.52
C ASN A 199 16.46 -0.58 -8.55
N GLN A 200 16.07 -0.10 -9.72
CA GLN A 200 16.95 0.34 -10.81
C GLN A 200 16.86 1.86 -11.02
N LEU A 201 16.51 2.62 -9.98
CA LEU A 201 16.35 4.07 -10.06
C LEU A 201 17.72 4.73 -10.29
N SER A 202 17.75 5.78 -11.10
CA SER A 202 18.96 6.47 -11.51
C SER A 202 18.80 7.99 -11.45
N GLY A 203 19.88 8.71 -11.71
CA GLY A 203 19.92 10.17 -11.58
C GLY A 203 20.11 10.64 -10.14
N SER A 204 19.87 11.93 -9.91
CA SER A 204 20.07 12.55 -8.60
C SER A 204 18.82 12.48 -7.72
N ILE A 205 19.03 12.47 -6.41
CA ILE A 205 17.95 12.63 -5.43
C ILE A 205 17.36 14.05 -5.58
N PRO A 206 16.04 14.21 -5.73
CA PRO A 206 15.42 15.53 -5.88
C PRO A 206 15.71 16.44 -4.69
N SER A 207 16.13 17.68 -4.95
CA SER A 207 16.38 18.68 -3.90
C SER A 207 15.11 19.00 -3.09
N SER A 208 13.93 18.83 -3.68
CA SER A 208 12.62 18.96 -3.03
C SER A 208 12.42 18.01 -1.86
N PHE A 209 13.22 16.93 -1.74
CA PHE A 209 13.18 16.05 -0.58
C PHE A 209 13.62 16.77 0.70
N GLY A 210 14.38 17.86 0.57
CA GLY A 210 14.72 18.70 1.71
C GLY A 210 13.53 19.42 2.34
N ASP A 211 12.42 19.52 1.61
CA ASP A 211 11.19 20.14 2.10
C ASP A 211 10.23 19.13 2.75
N LEU A 212 10.62 17.85 2.89
CA LEU A 212 9.83 16.80 3.53
C LEU A 212 10.01 16.85 5.06
N THR A 213 9.35 17.82 5.70
CA THR A 213 9.55 18.14 7.12
C THR A 213 9.08 17.05 8.09
N SER A 214 8.19 16.15 7.68
CA SER A 214 7.70 15.04 8.50
C SER A 214 8.50 13.73 8.32
N LEU A 215 9.47 13.71 7.40
CA LEU A 215 10.16 12.49 7.00
C LEU A 215 11.11 12.01 8.10
N ILE A 216 10.92 10.77 8.54
CA ILE A 216 11.76 10.13 9.56
C ILE A 216 12.67 9.08 8.91
N TYR A 217 12.13 8.32 7.96
CA TYR A 217 12.85 7.22 7.31
C TYR A 217 12.90 7.42 5.80
N LEU A 218 14.13 7.48 5.28
CA LEU A 218 14.44 7.59 3.85
C LEU A 218 15.43 6.50 3.46
N HIS A 219 14.94 5.44 2.82
CA HIS A 219 15.75 4.30 2.36
C HIS A 219 15.80 4.28 0.83
N LEU A 220 16.98 4.59 0.28
CA LEU A 220 17.22 4.74 -1.17
C LEU A 220 18.37 3.86 -1.67
N ASP A 221 18.97 3.06 -0.79
CA ASP A 221 20.13 2.21 -1.10
C ASP A 221 19.79 1.14 -2.15
N GLN A 222 20.82 0.46 -2.68
CA GLN A 222 20.63 -0.57 -3.72
C GLN A 222 19.84 -0.05 -4.94
N ASN A 223 20.23 1.15 -5.41
CA ASN A 223 19.80 1.79 -6.65
C ASN A 223 21.04 2.30 -7.42
N GLN A 224 20.83 2.92 -8.57
CA GLN A 224 21.85 3.57 -9.40
C GLN A 224 21.85 5.09 -9.22
N LEU A 225 21.45 5.57 -8.03
CA LEU A 225 21.34 6.99 -7.73
C LEU A 225 22.74 7.61 -7.56
N SER A 226 22.95 8.77 -8.18
CA SER A 226 24.16 9.56 -7.98
C SER A 226 24.04 10.38 -6.69
N LEU A 227 25.16 10.48 -5.96
CA LEU A 227 25.26 11.32 -4.79
C LEU A 227 25.13 12.81 -5.15
N TRP A 228 24.68 13.60 -4.18
CA TRP A 228 24.24 14.97 -4.28
C TRP A 228 25.39 15.89 -4.75
N SER A 229 25.21 16.62 -5.86
CA SER A 229 26.15 17.68 -6.24
C SER A 229 25.90 18.94 -5.40
N HIS A 230 26.66 19.04 -4.30
CA HIS A 230 26.84 20.19 -3.41
C HIS A 230 25.64 20.63 -2.53
N SER A 231 25.87 20.51 -1.21
CA SER A 231 25.12 21.07 -0.07
C SER A 231 23.76 20.45 0.28
N PHE A 232 23.78 19.45 1.17
CA PHE A 232 22.67 19.18 2.07
C PHE A 232 23.15 18.86 3.48
N ILE A 233 22.55 19.53 4.47
CA ILE A 233 22.71 19.27 5.89
C ILE A 233 21.42 18.58 6.35
N LYS A 234 21.54 17.33 6.84
CA LYS A 234 20.43 16.53 7.37
C LYS A 234 19.62 17.27 8.46
N PRO A 235 18.29 17.06 8.57
CA PRO A 235 17.63 17.04 9.87
C PRO A 235 18.16 15.83 10.67
N GLN A 236 18.50 16.07 11.93
CA GLN A 236 19.22 15.17 12.85
C GLN A 236 18.81 13.69 12.76
N GLN A 237 19.83 12.83 12.70
CA GLN A 237 19.70 11.38 12.61
C GLN A 237 19.12 10.75 13.88
N HIS A 238 18.19 9.80 13.71
CA HIS A 238 18.23 8.57 14.51
C HIS A 238 18.33 7.37 13.57
N ARG A 239 19.57 6.90 13.41
CA ARG A 239 20.04 5.60 12.90
C ARG A 239 19.34 4.99 11.67
N GLY A 240 20.00 5.14 10.53
CA GLY A 240 19.96 4.20 9.41
C GLY A 240 21.37 4.12 8.81
N SER A 241 21.99 2.94 8.87
CA SER A 241 23.34 2.67 8.39
C SER A 241 23.39 2.77 6.86
N VAL A 242 24.24 3.66 6.34
CA VAL A 242 24.70 3.58 4.95
C VAL A 242 25.98 2.76 4.99
N SER A 243 25.89 1.45 4.72
CA SER A 243 27.07 0.63 4.43
C SER A 243 27.44 0.77 2.96
N SER A 244 28.72 1.06 2.75
CA SER A 244 29.40 1.32 1.48
C SER A 244 29.42 0.12 0.54
#